data_AF-A0A368ZEI2-F1
#
_entry.id   AF-A0A368ZEI2-F1
#
_cell.length_a   1.000
_cell.length_b   1.000
_cell.length_c   1.000
_cell.angle_alpha   90.00
_cell.angle_beta   90.00
_cell.angle_gamma   90.00
#
_symmetry.space_group_name_H-M   'P 1'
#
loop_
_entity.id
_entity.type
_entity.pdbx_description
1 polymer ?
#
loop_
_entity_poly.entity_id
_entity_poly.type
_entity_poly.pdbx_seq_one_letter_code
_entity_poly.pdbx_strand_id
1 'polypeptide(L)' 'MEGAVVIIQLGLRVVGMIVCANKATELNRSSGGWGFFGFVSPIIAMIWIHCMKPITLWDENVDLNNN' A
#
# COMPACT_ATOMS: atom_id res chain seq x y z
N MET A 1 20.86 -20.19 -15.55
CA MET A 1 20.54 -18.74 -15.52
C MET A 1 19.04 -18.46 -15.38
N GLU A 2 18.15 -19.36 -15.82
CA GLU A 2 16.69 -19.17 -15.76
C GLU A 2 16.13 -19.12 -14.32
N GLY A 3 16.63 -19.96 -13.42
CA GLY A 3 16.18 -19.97 -12.01
C GLY A 3 16.47 -18.68 -11.25
N ALA A 4 17.53 -17.96 -11.60
CA ALA A 4 17.87 -16.68 -10.96
C ALA A 4 16.83 -15.60 -11.29
N VAL A 5 16.34 -15.57 -12.53
CA VAL A 5 15.32 -14.61 -12.97
C VAL A 5 14.00 -14.83 -12.22
N VAL A 6 13.60 -16.10 -12.03
CA VAL A 6 12.38 -16.44 -11.29
C VAL A 6 12.47 -16.01 -9.81
N ILE A 7 13.62 -16.24 -9.17
CA ILE A 7 13.84 -15.84 -7.77
C ILE A 7 13.80 -14.32 -7.64
N ILE A 8 14.44 -13.58 -8.55
CA ILE A 8 14.43 -12.11 -8.55
C ILE A 8 13.00 -11.58 -8.74
N GLN A 9 12.24 -12.18 -9.65
CA GLN A 9 10.86 -11.75 -9.94
C GLN A 9 9.92 -12.01 -8.76
N LEU A 10 10.08 -13.14 -8.06
CA LEU A 10 9.36 -13.43 -6.82
C LEU A 10 9.74 -12.45 -5.69
N GLY A 11 11.04 -12.19 -5.52
CA GLY A 11 11.53 -11.21 -4.56
C GLY A 11 10.92 -9.82 -4.79
N LEU A 12 10.89 -9.35 -6.04
CA LEU A 12 10.28 -8.06 -6.39
C LEU A 12 8.79 -7.99 -6.03
N ARG A 13 8.04 -9.07 -6.20
CA ARG A 13 6.60 -9.12 -5.84
C ARG A 13 6.38 -9.09 -4.34
N VAL A 14 7.20 -9.80 -3.57
CA VAL A 14 7.13 -9.79 -2.11
C VAL A 14 7.47 -8.40 -1.57
N VAL A 15 8.54 -7.79 -2.09
CA VAL A 15 8.91 -6.41 -1.73
C VAL A 15 7.79 -5.43 -2.12
N GLY A 16 7.25 -5.55 -3.33
CA GLY A 16 6.14 -4.71 -3.79
C GLY A 16 4.90 -4.82 -2.92
N MET A 17 4.53 -6.04 -2.50
CA MET A 17 3.44 -6.29 -1.55
C MET A 17 3.66 -5.55 -0.23
N ILE A 18 4.83 -5.74 0.40
CA ILE A 18 5.14 -5.17 1.72
C ILE A 18 5.15 -3.64 1.65
N VAL A 19 5.82 -3.07 0.63
CA VAL A 19 5.91 -1.61 0.45
C VAL A 19 4.52 -1.01 0.22
N CYS A 20 3.70 -1.62 -0.63
CA CYS A 20 2.35 -1.11 -0.90
C CYS A 20 1.42 -1.27 0.32
N ALA A 21 1.50 -2.37 1.07
CA ALA A 21 0.69 -2.57 2.28
C ALA A 21 1.06 -1.56 3.39
N ASN A 22 2.36 -1.33 3.62
CA ASN A 22 2.84 -0.38 4.62
C ASN A 22 2.45 1.05 4.24
N LYS A 23 2.68 1.45 2.98
CA LYS A 23 2.33 2.80 2.50
C LYS A 23 0.82 3.01 2.47
N ALA A 24 0.02 1.99 2.19
CA ALA A 24 -1.44 2.09 2.30
C ALA A 24 -1.89 2.37 3.73
N THR A 25 -1.26 1.72 4.70
CA THR A 25 -1.54 1.94 6.13
C THR A 25 -1.21 3.37 6.54
N GLU A 26 -0.06 3.90 6.10
CA GLU A 26 0.33 5.31 6.31
C GLU A 26 -0.68 6.29 5.70
N LEU A 27 -1.27 5.95 4.55
CA LEU A 27 -2.26 6.77 3.85
C LEU A 27 -3.70 6.57 4.35
N ASN A 28 -3.92 5.82 5.44
CA ASN A 28 -5.25 5.42 5.94
C ASN A 28 -6.11 4.70 4.88
N ARG A 29 -5.49 3.82 4.09
CA ARG A 29 -6.14 3.00 3.05
C ARG A 29 -6.08 1.51 3.41
N SER A 30 -6.88 0.71 2.69
CA SER A 30 -6.93 -0.75 2.89
C SER A 30 -5.59 -1.43 2.59
N SER A 31 -4.84 -1.76 3.64
CA SER A 31 -3.54 -2.44 3.57
C SER A 31 -3.61 -3.75 2.77
N GLY A 32 -4.65 -4.57 2.99
CA GLY A 32 -4.83 -5.84 2.28
C GLY A 32 -5.05 -5.68 0.78
N GLY A 33 -5.88 -4.71 0.36
CA GLY A 33 -6.13 -4.46 -1.06
C GLY A 33 -4.90 -3.94 -1.80
N TRP A 34 -4.16 -3.02 -1.18
CA TRP A 34 -2.92 -2.49 -1.75
C TRP A 34 -1.77 -3.50 -1.72
N GLY A 35 -1.69 -4.35 -0.70
CA GLY A 35 -0.72 -5.45 -0.65
C GLY A 35 -0.95 -6.48 -1.77
N PHE A 36 -2.19 -6.88 -2.00
CA PHE A 36 -2.54 -7.77 -3.12
C PHE A 36 -2.20 -7.12 -4.48
N PHE A 37 -2.55 -5.85 -4.65
CA PHE A 37 -2.23 -5.11 -5.87
C PHE A 37 -0.71 -4.98 -6.09
N GLY A 38 0.06 -4.73 -5.03
CA GLY A 38 1.52 -4.71 -5.04
C GLY A 38 2.18 -6.05 -5.36
N PHE A 39 1.51 -7.17 -5.09
CA PHE A 39 1.99 -8.50 -5.47
C PHE A 39 1.74 -8.81 -6.96
N VAL A 40 0.56 -8.45 -7.48
CA VAL A 40 0.18 -8.73 -8.88
C VAL A 40 0.92 -7.80 -9.84
N SER A 41 1.02 -6.51 -9.49
CA SER A 41 1.62 -5.48 -10.32
C SER A 41 2.51 -4.53 -9.49
N PRO A 42 3.69 -4.99 -9.04
CA PRO A 42 4.53 -4.27 -8.08
C PRO A 42 4.92 -2.87 -8.55
N ILE A 43 5.37 -2.72 -9.80
CA ILE A 43 5.84 -1.43 -10.32
C ILE A 43 4.69 -0.41 -10.39
N ILE A 44 3.56 -0.81 -10.97
CA ILE A 44 2.41 0.10 -11.15
C ILE A 44 1.82 0.45 -9.78
N ALA A 45 1.68 -0.52 -8.87
CA ALA A 45 1.16 -0.29 -7.54
C ALA A 45 2.04 0.68 -6.73
N MET A 46 3.36 0.52 -6.80
CA MET A 46 4.30 1.40 -6.11
C MET A 46 4.22 2.85 -6.60
N ILE A 47 4.13 3.06 -7.91
CA ILE A 47 3.96 4.41 -8.48
C ILE A 47 2.62 4.99 -8.05
N TRP A 48 1.55 4.21 -8.19
CA TRP A 48 0.19 4.66 -7.90
C TRP A 48 0.06 5.09 -6.43
N ILE A 49 0.54 4.27 -5.50
CA ILE A 49 0.41 4.56 -4.08
C ILE A 49 1.29 5.73 -3.63
N HIS A 50 2.43 5.96 -4.30
CA HIS A 50 3.27 7.14 -4.04
C HIS A 50 2.63 8.45 -4.52
N CYS A 51 1.83 8.39 -5.58
CA CYS A 51 1.10 9.56 -6.08
C CYS A 51 -0.18 9.86 -5.26
N MET A 52 -0.59 8.96 -4.38
CA MET A 52 -1.79 9.15 -3.56
C MET A 52 -1.53 10.03 -2.34
N LYS A 53 -2.50 10.92 -2.07
CA LYS A 53 -2.56 11.68 -0.81
C LYS A 53 -3.18 10.83 0.31
N PRO A 54 -2.79 11.08 1.57
CA PRO A 54 -3.40 10.41 2.72
C PRO A 54 -4.89 10.75 2.79
N ILE A 55 -5.70 9.75 3.14
CA ILE A 55 -7.11 9.98 3.45
C ILE A 55 -7.16 10.58 4.86
N THR A 56 -7.50 11.86 4.95
CA THR A 56 -7.84 12.51 6.21
C THR A 56 -9.20 12.02 6.67
N LEU A 57 -9.22 11.17 7.70
CA LEU A 57 -10.44 10.84 8.44
C LEU A 57 -10.75 12.04 9.33
N TRP A 58 -11.85 12.71 9.06
CA TRP A 58 -12.39 13.71 9.97
C TRP A 58 -13.25 12.97 11.00
N ASP A 59 -12.99 13.20 12.29
CA ASP A 59 -13.85 12.69 13.35
C ASP A 59 -15.22 13.36 13.21
N GLU A 60 -16.18 12.62 12.69
CA GLU A 60 -17.53 13.12 12.38
C GLU A 60 -18.38 13.36 13.65
N ASN A 61 -17.85 13.03 14.84
CA ASN A 61 -18.55 13.09 16.13
C ASN A 61 -17.76 13.82 17.22
N VAL A 62 -17.01 14.88 16.87
CA VAL A 62 -16.47 15.77 17.91
C VAL A 62 -17.65 16.52 18.53
N ASP A 63 -18.10 16.06 19.69
CA ASP A 63 -19.11 16.74 20.49
C ASP A 63 -18.48 18.04 21.04
N LEU A 64 -18.72 19.14 20.34
CA LEU A 64 -18.23 20.49 20.70
C LEU A 64 -18.95 21.06 21.93
N ASN A 65 -19.83 20.29 22.57
CA ASN A 65 -20.69 20.72 23.65
C ASN A 65 -20.28 20.17 25.03
N ASN A 66 -18.97 20.00 25.27
CA ASN A 66 -18.44 19.84 26.62
C ASN A 66 -18.01 21.20 27.17
N ASN A 67 -18.81 21.69 28.12
CA ASN A 67 -18.70 22.98 28.84
C ASN A 67 -17.31 23.28 29.42
#